data_AF-A0A7S2B2S8-F1
#
_entry.id   AF-A0A7S2B2S8-F1
#
_cell.length_a   1.000
_cell.length_b   1.000
_cell.length_c   1.000
_cell.angle_alpha   90.00
_cell.angle_beta   90.00
_cell.angle_gamma   90.00
#
_symmetry.space_group_name_H-M   'P 1'
#
loop_
_entity.id
_entity.type
_entity.pdbx_description
1 polymer ?
#
loop_
_entity_poly.entity_id
_entity_poly.type
_entity_poly.pdbx_seq_one_letter_code
_entity_poly.pdbx_strand_id
1 'polypeptide(L)'
;GLLTRLQGVGALAAHLGAPEKNLRETFARYNDAAAAGAGEFNRTVFPTGHWPVEMDEDFYAGLVVPVIHYTMGGVAIDPDGRVLADSSGEPMEGLYAIGEASGGVHGDNRLAGNSLLECTVFGRRVGLSLPLGAAAPEPAREAPSSREQPAAAGSPAASDAGAADAADTERQIPAEE
;
A
#
# COMPACT_ATOMS: atom_id res chain seq x y z
N GLY A 1 20.31 10.64 8.11
CA GLY A 1 18.93 10.22 8.42
C GLY A 1 18.81 8.74 8.14
N LEU A 2 17.60 8.20 7.94
CA LEU A 2 17.43 6.81 7.50
C LEU A 2 18.04 6.55 6.11
N LEU A 3 18.09 7.59 5.27
CA LEU A 3 18.76 7.59 3.98
C LEU A 3 20.07 8.40 4.04
N THR A 4 21.05 7.94 3.27
CA THR A 4 22.33 8.60 3.00
C THR A 4 22.35 9.06 1.54
N ARG A 5 22.55 10.36 1.32
CA ARG A 5 22.76 10.92 -0.03
C ARG A 5 24.21 10.70 -0.45
N LEU A 6 24.41 10.19 -1.66
CA LEU A 6 25.69 9.77 -2.21
C LEU A 6 25.79 10.26 -3.65
N GLN A 7 26.83 11.01 -3.99
CA GLN A 7 26.99 11.57 -5.32
C GLN A 7 27.76 10.60 -6.22
N GLY A 8 27.09 10.08 -7.25
CA GLY A 8 27.64 9.14 -8.22
C GLY A 8 27.78 7.70 -7.72
N VAL A 9 27.90 6.78 -8.69
CA VAL A 9 27.95 5.33 -8.45
C VAL A 9 29.18 4.89 -7.66
N GLY A 10 30.30 5.62 -7.76
CA GLY A 10 31.50 5.32 -6.99
C GLY A 10 31.30 5.54 -5.48
N ALA A 11 30.64 6.64 -5.09
CA ALA A 11 30.29 6.89 -3.69
C ALA A 11 29.28 5.85 -3.18
N LEU A 12 28.32 5.45 -4.01
CA LEU A 12 27.37 4.39 -3.69
C LEU A 12 28.06 3.03 -3.50
N ALA A 13 28.98 2.65 -4.39
CA ALA A 13 29.75 1.41 -4.31
C ALA A 13 30.55 1.33 -3.00
N ALA A 14 31.25 2.41 -2.66
CA ALA A 14 32.00 2.52 -1.42
C ALA A 14 31.09 2.39 -0.19
N HIS A 15 29.90 3.02 -0.21
CA HIS A 15 28.94 2.94 0.88
C HIS A 15 28.38 1.52 1.09
N LEU A 16 28.12 0.79 -0.01
CA LEU A 16 27.58 -0.58 0.03
C LEU A 16 28.66 -1.65 0.28
N GLY A 17 29.95 -1.29 0.20
CA GLY A 17 31.04 -2.27 0.24
C GLY A 17 31.06 -3.22 -0.96
N ALA A 18 30.55 -2.77 -2.12
CA ALA A 18 30.41 -3.57 -3.33
C ALA A 18 31.32 -3.06 -4.47
N PRO A 19 31.73 -3.92 -5.41
CA PRO A 19 32.46 -3.46 -6.59
C PRO A 19 31.61 -2.50 -7.43
N GLU A 20 32.17 -1.33 -7.79
CA GLU A 20 31.48 -0.32 -8.61
C GLU A 20 30.98 -0.88 -9.95
N LYS A 21 31.77 -1.78 -10.54
CA LYS A 21 31.39 -2.51 -11.77
C LYS A 21 30.03 -3.19 -11.65
N ASN A 22 29.74 -3.84 -10.52
CA ASN A 22 28.49 -4.57 -10.32
C ASN A 22 27.29 -3.61 -10.31
N LEU A 23 27.43 -2.43 -9.71
CA LEU A 23 26.37 -1.42 -9.70
C LEU A 23 26.14 -0.84 -11.09
N ARG A 24 27.22 -0.52 -11.83
CA ARG A 24 27.12 -0.02 -13.21
C ARG A 24 26.41 -1.00 -14.12
N GLU A 25 26.78 -2.28 -14.08
CA GLU A 25 26.11 -3.33 -14.85
C GLU A 25 24.66 -3.50 -14.43
N THR A 26 24.35 -3.40 -13.13
CA THR A 26 22.98 -3.50 -12.62
C THR A 26 22.10 -2.35 -13.10
N PHE A 27 22.60 -1.12 -13.05
CA PHE A 27 21.88 0.06 -13.55
C PHE A 27 21.71 0.03 -15.07
N ALA A 28 22.71 -0.45 -15.83
CA ALA A 28 22.57 -0.64 -17.26
C ALA A 28 21.45 -1.65 -17.59
N ARG A 29 21.46 -2.84 -16.95
CA ARG A 29 20.39 -3.84 -17.13
C ARG A 29 19.03 -3.31 -16.70
N TYR A 30 18.97 -2.52 -15.63
CA TYR A 30 17.73 -1.87 -15.19
C TYR A 30 17.19 -0.88 -16.23
N ASN A 31 18.06 -0.05 -16.81
CA ASN A 31 17.68 0.92 -17.85
C ASN A 31 17.15 0.21 -19.11
N ASP A 32 17.83 -0.85 -19.57
CA ASP A 32 17.38 -1.64 -20.73
C ASP A 32 16.03 -2.31 -20.46
N ALA A 33 15.86 -2.89 -19.26
CA ALA A 33 14.62 -3.52 -18.83
C ALA A 33 13.45 -2.53 -18.73
N ALA A 34 13.69 -1.34 -18.17
CA ALA A 34 12.69 -0.28 -18.05
C ALA A 34 12.25 0.21 -19.44
N ALA A 35 13.19 0.39 -20.37
CA ALA A 35 12.91 0.77 -21.75
C ALA A 35 12.11 -0.30 -22.51
N ALA A 36 12.38 -1.58 -22.25
CA ALA A 36 11.67 -2.71 -22.86
C ALA A 36 10.31 -3.02 -22.20
N GLY A 37 10.03 -2.49 -21.00
CA GLY A 37 8.84 -2.82 -20.21
C GLY A 37 8.85 -4.23 -19.62
N ALA A 38 9.99 -4.92 -19.66
CA ALA A 38 10.16 -6.28 -19.16
C ALA A 38 11.59 -6.45 -18.61
N GLY A 39 11.69 -6.75 -17.33
CA GLY A 39 12.96 -6.93 -16.63
C GLY A 39 13.18 -8.33 -16.08
N GLU A 40 14.37 -8.53 -15.53
CA GLU A 40 14.71 -9.70 -14.73
C GLU A 40 13.66 -9.94 -13.63
N PHE A 41 13.50 -11.19 -13.20
CA PHE A 41 12.58 -11.59 -12.14
C PHE A 41 11.10 -11.31 -12.43
N ASN A 42 10.70 -11.35 -13.71
CA ASN A 42 9.32 -11.10 -14.18
C ASN A 42 8.78 -9.72 -13.83
N ARG A 43 9.67 -8.72 -13.71
CA ARG A 43 9.27 -7.34 -13.42
C ARG A 43 8.70 -6.68 -14.68
N THR A 44 7.46 -6.23 -14.61
CA THR A 44 6.76 -5.51 -15.69
C THR A 44 6.42 -4.05 -15.35
N VAL A 45 6.64 -3.64 -14.10
CA VAL A 45 6.32 -2.29 -13.61
C VAL A 45 7.59 -1.56 -13.16
N PHE A 46 7.78 -0.34 -13.67
CA PHE A 46 8.93 0.53 -13.40
C PHE A 46 8.44 1.89 -12.88
N PRO A 47 8.09 1.98 -11.58
CA PRO A 47 7.26 3.05 -11.04
C PRO A 47 7.98 4.38 -10.82
N THR A 48 9.32 4.38 -10.80
CA THR A 48 10.08 5.57 -10.39
C THR A 48 10.13 6.65 -11.45
N GLY A 49 9.79 6.36 -12.72
CA GLY A 49 9.84 7.33 -13.85
C GLY A 49 11.23 7.91 -14.14
N HIS A 50 12.17 7.76 -13.22
CA HIS A 50 13.55 8.18 -13.28
C HIS A 50 14.38 7.06 -13.93
N TRP A 51 14.23 6.96 -15.23
CA TRP A 51 15.09 6.19 -16.12
C TRP A 51 15.37 7.05 -17.37
N PRO A 52 16.61 7.02 -17.90
CA PRO A 52 17.73 6.20 -17.43
C PRO A 52 18.30 6.68 -16.10
N VAL A 53 18.77 5.74 -15.27
CA VAL A 53 19.66 6.02 -14.13
C VAL A 53 21.01 6.47 -14.69
N GLU A 54 21.45 7.66 -14.29
CA GLU A 54 22.72 8.28 -14.68
C GLU A 54 23.80 7.96 -13.64
N MET A 55 25.04 7.76 -14.07
CA MET A 55 26.09 7.21 -13.19
C MET A 55 26.66 8.23 -12.21
N ASP A 56 26.42 9.52 -12.45
CA ASP A 56 26.91 10.67 -11.70
C ASP A 56 25.80 11.40 -10.92
N GLU A 57 24.56 10.88 -10.94
CA GLU A 57 23.42 11.44 -10.22
C GLU A 57 23.54 11.33 -8.68
N ASP A 58 22.59 11.95 -7.99
CA ASP A 58 22.43 11.80 -6.55
C ASP A 58 21.68 10.51 -6.19
N PHE A 59 22.39 9.57 -5.57
CA PHE A 59 21.81 8.35 -5.03
C PHE A 59 21.37 8.53 -3.57
N TYR A 60 20.28 7.86 -3.19
CA TYR A 60 19.83 7.76 -1.81
C TYR A 60 19.83 6.29 -1.39
N ALA A 61 20.67 5.94 -0.43
CA ALA A 61 20.79 4.56 0.07
C ALA A 61 20.29 4.45 1.51
N GLY A 62 19.54 3.39 1.80
CA GLY A 62 19.11 3.01 3.14
C GLY A 62 19.14 1.49 3.29
N LEU A 63 19.56 1.01 4.46
CA LEU A 63 19.54 -0.42 4.78
C LEU A 63 18.12 -0.84 5.14
N VAL A 64 17.60 -1.86 4.47
CA VAL A 64 16.29 -2.46 4.75
C VAL A 64 16.49 -3.91 5.19
N VAL A 65 15.83 -4.28 6.28
CA VAL A 65 15.81 -5.65 6.80
C VAL A 65 14.37 -6.08 7.08
N PRO A 66 14.03 -7.37 6.94
CA PRO A 66 12.71 -7.86 7.31
C PRO A 66 12.44 -7.67 8.80
N VAL A 67 11.21 -7.27 9.12
CA VAL A 67 10.71 -7.16 10.49
C VAL A 67 9.31 -7.75 10.58
N ILE A 68 8.91 -8.21 11.77
CA ILE A 68 7.51 -8.59 12.02
C ILE A 68 6.64 -7.36 11.74
N HIS A 69 5.63 -7.52 10.89
CA HIS A 69 4.84 -6.40 10.40
C HIS A 69 3.35 -6.52 10.70
N TYR A 70 2.77 -7.71 10.59
CA TYR A 70 1.35 -7.95 10.78
C TYR A 70 1.07 -9.38 11.23
N THR A 71 0.10 -9.59 12.13
CA THR A 71 -0.42 -10.91 12.48
C THR A 71 -1.81 -11.11 11.88
N MET A 72 -1.91 -11.98 10.87
CA MET A 72 -3.18 -12.23 10.15
C MET A 72 -4.20 -13.05 10.96
N GLY A 73 -3.71 -13.86 11.90
CA GLY A 73 -4.56 -14.59 12.83
C GLY A 73 -5.10 -13.66 13.92
N GLY A 74 -6.07 -14.15 14.68
CA GLY A 74 -6.70 -13.38 15.74
C GLY A 74 -7.98 -14.04 16.24
N VAL A 75 -8.82 -13.24 16.88
CA VAL A 75 -10.14 -13.68 17.35
C VAL A 75 -11.05 -13.97 16.15
N ALA A 76 -11.68 -15.13 16.12
CA ALA A 76 -12.63 -15.48 15.07
C ALA A 76 -13.86 -14.57 15.14
N ILE A 77 -14.24 -13.99 14.00
CA ILE A 77 -15.39 -13.09 13.88
C ILE A 77 -16.30 -13.48 12.72
N ASP A 78 -17.57 -13.13 12.82
CA ASP A 78 -18.50 -13.15 11.69
C ASP A 78 -18.37 -11.88 10.81
N PRO A 79 -19.08 -11.79 9.67
CA PRO A 79 -19.06 -10.60 8.82
C PRO A 79 -19.57 -9.30 9.48
N ASP A 80 -20.22 -9.39 10.65
CA ASP A 80 -20.67 -8.25 11.45
C ASP A 80 -19.67 -7.85 12.55
N GLY A 81 -18.53 -8.55 12.66
CA GLY A 81 -17.49 -8.29 13.66
C GLY A 81 -17.79 -8.87 15.04
N ARG A 82 -18.80 -9.75 15.16
CA ARG A 82 -19.14 -10.43 16.42
C ARG A 82 -18.16 -11.56 16.66
N VAL A 83 -17.68 -11.69 17.88
CA VAL A 83 -16.77 -12.77 18.25
C VAL A 83 -17.53 -14.10 18.22
N LEU A 84 -16.94 -15.11 17.59
CA LEU A 84 -17.53 -16.45 17.51
C LEU A 84 -17.14 -17.30 18.72
N ALA A 85 -18.12 -18.02 19.27
CA ALA A 85 -17.94 -19.00 20.32
C ALA A 85 -17.39 -20.30 19.75
N ASP A 86 -16.27 -20.74 20.35
CA ASP A 86 -15.67 -22.06 20.23
C ASP A 86 -15.83 -22.75 18.84
N SER A 87 -16.09 -24.05 18.83
CA SER A 87 -16.33 -24.82 17.60
C SER A 87 -17.76 -24.71 17.09
N SER A 88 -18.68 -24.12 17.86
CA SER A 88 -20.09 -23.96 17.46
C SER A 88 -20.26 -22.94 16.35
N GLY A 89 -19.37 -21.95 16.27
CA GLY A 89 -19.46 -20.86 15.28
C GLY A 89 -20.59 -19.88 15.58
N GLU A 90 -21.21 -19.97 16.77
CA GLU A 90 -22.29 -19.07 17.18
C GLU A 90 -21.73 -17.76 17.75
N PRO A 91 -22.30 -16.59 17.42
CA PRO A 91 -21.83 -15.31 17.96
C PRO A 91 -21.99 -15.22 19.48
N MET A 92 -20.95 -14.73 20.16
CA MET A 92 -21.01 -14.35 21.57
C MET A 92 -21.74 -13.00 21.72
N GLU A 93 -22.80 -12.99 22.53
CA GLU A 93 -23.61 -11.79 22.74
C GLU A 93 -22.78 -10.66 23.39
N GLY A 94 -22.83 -9.47 22.78
CA GLY A 94 -22.19 -8.26 23.31
C GLY A 94 -20.67 -8.19 23.12
N LEU A 95 -20.02 -9.17 22.49
CA LEU A 95 -18.58 -9.20 22.27
C LEU A 95 -18.22 -9.06 20.79
N TYR A 96 -17.35 -8.10 20.49
CA TYR A 96 -16.92 -7.77 19.13
C TYR A 96 -15.40 -7.62 19.06
N ALA A 97 -14.81 -7.92 17.91
CA ALA A 97 -13.40 -7.70 17.62
C ALA A 97 -13.25 -7.13 16.20
N ILE A 98 -12.31 -6.20 16.01
CA ILE A 98 -12.06 -5.52 14.74
C ILE A 98 -10.55 -5.29 14.55
N GLY A 99 -10.12 -5.12 13.30
CA GLY A 99 -8.74 -4.79 12.94
C GLY A 99 -7.78 -5.95 13.19
N GLU A 100 -6.52 -5.66 13.51
CA GLU A 100 -5.49 -6.70 13.68
C GLU A 100 -5.74 -7.65 14.88
N ALA A 101 -6.69 -7.33 15.76
CA ALA A 101 -7.14 -8.25 16.80
C ALA A 101 -8.03 -9.39 16.26
N SER A 102 -8.70 -9.18 15.13
CA SER A 102 -9.55 -10.18 14.47
C SER A 102 -8.76 -11.04 13.49
N GLY A 103 -9.13 -12.32 13.39
CA GLY A 103 -8.57 -13.27 12.44
C GLY A 103 -9.51 -13.52 11.26
N GLY A 104 -8.94 -14.06 10.18
CA GLY A 104 -9.69 -14.59 9.03
C GLY A 104 -9.89 -13.61 7.86
N VAL A 105 -9.83 -12.30 8.09
CA VAL A 105 -10.04 -11.28 7.03
C VAL A 105 -8.96 -11.34 5.94
N HIS A 106 -7.71 -11.64 6.33
CA HIS A 106 -6.55 -11.59 5.42
C HIS A 106 -6.03 -12.97 4.99
N GLY A 107 -6.61 -14.07 5.49
CA GLY A 107 -6.09 -15.42 5.29
C GLY A 107 -4.61 -15.54 5.70
N ASP A 108 -3.80 -16.17 4.84
CA ASP A 108 -2.38 -16.42 5.12
C ASP A 108 -1.47 -15.22 4.83
N ASN A 109 -1.93 -14.24 4.04
CA ASN A 109 -1.10 -13.11 3.65
C ASN A 109 -1.95 -11.86 3.39
N ARG A 110 -1.68 -10.82 4.16
CA ARG A 110 -2.33 -9.52 4.00
C ARG A 110 -1.78 -8.75 2.81
N LEU A 111 -2.67 -8.23 1.96
CA LEU A 111 -2.32 -7.27 0.92
C LEU A 111 -2.10 -5.85 1.48
N ALA A 112 -1.15 -5.12 0.90
CA ALA A 112 -0.86 -3.74 1.27
C ALA A 112 -2.10 -2.84 1.13
N GLY A 113 -2.33 -1.96 2.10
CA GLY A 113 -3.51 -1.09 2.15
C GLY A 113 -4.73 -1.69 2.87
N ASN A 114 -4.82 -3.01 3.03
CA ASN A 114 -6.01 -3.64 3.60
C ASN A 114 -6.17 -3.47 5.13
N SER A 115 -5.10 -3.29 5.93
CA SER A 115 -5.22 -3.19 7.40
C SER A 115 -6.07 -1.99 7.84
N LEU A 116 -5.79 -0.80 7.28
CA LEU A 116 -6.53 0.41 7.63
C LEU A 116 -7.96 0.34 7.10
N LEU A 117 -8.14 -0.28 5.92
CA LEU A 117 -9.46 -0.52 5.35
C LEU A 117 -10.29 -1.45 6.25
N GLU A 118 -9.71 -2.56 6.72
CA GLU A 118 -10.34 -3.48 7.67
C GLU A 118 -10.78 -2.75 8.93
N CYS A 119 -9.86 -2.03 9.59
CA CYS A 119 -10.17 -1.28 10.81
C CYS A 119 -11.36 -0.32 10.60
N THR A 120 -11.36 0.38 9.47
CA THR A 120 -12.40 1.38 9.16
C THR A 120 -13.74 0.73 8.83
N VAL A 121 -13.75 -0.33 8.02
CA VAL A 121 -14.97 -1.01 7.58
C VAL A 121 -15.62 -1.76 8.74
N PHE A 122 -14.87 -2.60 9.45
CA PHE A 122 -15.41 -3.36 10.58
C PHE A 122 -15.73 -2.44 11.76
N GLY A 123 -14.89 -1.45 12.04
CA GLY A 123 -15.17 -0.46 13.09
C GLY A 123 -16.47 0.30 12.85
N ARG A 124 -16.71 0.76 11.60
CA ARG A 124 -17.98 1.40 11.24
C ARG A 124 -19.16 0.44 11.33
N ARG A 125 -18.99 -0.80 10.86
CA ARG A 125 -20.05 -1.81 10.87
C ARG A 125 -20.50 -2.15 12.30
N VAL A 126 -19.53 -2.43 13.17
CA VAL A 126 -19.78 -2.69 14.60
C VAL A 126 -20.42 -1.45 15.24
N GLY A 127 -19.85 -0.27 15.03
CA GLY A 127 -20.38 0.99 15.58
C GLY A 127 -21.85 1.28 15.21
N LEU A 128 -22.28 0.91 13.99
CA LEU A 128 -23.67 1.05 13.55
C LEU A 128 -24.62 -0.02 14.11
N SER A 129 -24.09 -1.16 14.55
CA SER A 129 -24.88 -2.27 15.10
C SER A 129 -25.11 -2.16 16.61
N LEU A 130 -24.27 -1.40 17.31
CA LEU A 130 -24.39 -1.20 18.75
C LEU A 130 -25.48 -0.16 19.07
N PRO A 131 -26.34 -0.41 20.07
CA PRO A 131 -27.34 0.55 20.55
C PRO A 131 -26.66 1.60 21.44
N LEU A 132 -25.68 2.31 20.89
CA LEU A 132 -25.10 3.48 21.50
C LEU A 132 -26.20 4.56 21.46
N GLY A 133 -26.77 4.88 22.62
CA GLY A 133 -27.74 5.98 22.74
C GLY A 133 -27.23 7.23 22.02
N ALA A 134 -28.15 8.01 21.44
CA ALA A 134 -27.91 9.13 20.52
C ALA A 134 -26.49 9.71 20.59
N ALA A 135 -25.80 9.68 19.45
CA ALA A 135 -24.41 10.09 19.27
C ALA A 135 -24.00 11.26 20.20
N ALA A 136 -22.88 11.10 20.90
CA ALA A 136 -22.20 12.23 21.51
C ALA A 136 -22.10 13.35 20.46
N PRO A 137 -22.37 14.62 20.83
CA PRO A 137 -22.35 15.71 19.86
C PRO A 137 -21.03 15.67 19.09
N GLU A 138 -21.11 15.70 17.76
CA GLU A 138 -19.93 15.80 16.90
C GLU A 138 -19.03 16.90 17.47
N PRO A 139 -17.75 16.62 17.79
CA PRO A 139 -16.83 17.67 18.17
C PRO A 139 -16.85 18.68 17.04
N ALA A 140 -17.12 19.95 17.37
CA ALA A 140 -17.25 21.00 16.37
C ALA A 140 -16.06 20.92 15.41
N ARG A 141 -16.33 20.55 14.15
CA ARG A 141 -15.34 20.69 13.09
C ARG A 141 -15.05 22.18 13.00
N GLU A 142 -13.92 22.60 13.57
CA GLU A 142 -13.35 23.88 13.17
C GLU A 142 -13.08 23.78 11.67
N ALA A 143 -13.82 24.57 10.89
CA ALA A 143 -13.53 24.72 9.48
C ALA A 143 -12.04 25.10 9.37
N PRO A 144 -11.27 24.47 8.47
CA PRO A 144 -9.89 24.87 8.27
C PRO A 144 -9.87 26.38 8.04
N SER A 145 -9.17 27.12 8.91
CA SER A 145 -8.99 28.56 8.74
C SER A 145 -8.50 28.76 7.30
N SER A 146 -9.20 29.58 6.53
CA SER A 146 -8.88 29.84 5.13
C SER A 146 -7.40 30.16 4.99
N ARG A 147 -6.61 29.16 4.60
CA ARG A 147 -5.25 29.38 4.17
C ARG A 147 -5.41 30.07 2.81
N GLU A 148 -5.00 31.33 2.73
CA GLU A 148 -5.02 32.05 1.45
C GLU A 148 -4.35 31.17 0.40
N GLN A 149 -5.15 30.76 -0.59
CA GLN A 149 -4.62 30.10 -1.77
C GLN A 149 -3.86 31.18 -2.55
N PRO A 150 -2.56 31.01 -2.85
CA PRO A 150 -1.89 31.90 -3.77
C PRO A 150 -2.61 31.84 -5.13
N ALA A 151 -2.85 33.01 -5.72
CA ALA A 151 -3.60 33.17 -6.95
C ALA A 151 -3.14 32.17 -8.02
N ALA A 152 -4.09 31.42 -8.57
CA ALA A 152 -3.85 30.49 -9.66
C ALA A 152 -3.32 31.25 -10.88
N ALA A 153 -2.05 31.01 -11.23
CA ALA A 153 -1.56 31.34 -12.56
C ALA A 153 -2.31 30.45 -13.56
N GLY A 154 -3.09 31.07 -14.44
CA GLY A 154 -3.93 30.37 -15.40
C GLY A 154 -3.14 29.47 -16.33
N SER A 155 -3.65 28.26 -16.54
CA SER A 155 -3.27 27.38 -17.65
C SER A 155 -4.52 26.98 -18.43
N PRO A 156 -4.41 26.83 -19.76
CA PRO A 156 -5.53 26.81 -20.69
C PRO A 156 -6.29 25.48 -20.70
N ALA A 157 -7.54 25.55 -21.14
CA ALA A 157 -8.46 24.42 -21.25
C ALA A 157 -7.93 23.31 -22.17
N ALA A 158 -7.88 22.08 -21.66
CA ALA A 158 -7.70 20.87 -22.45
C ALA A 158 -9.06 20.24 -22.72
N SER A 159 -9.30 19.94 -24.00
CA SER A 159 -10.51 19.41 -24.59
C SER A 159 -10.82 17.96 -24.22
N ASP A 160 -12.12 17.69 -24.24
CA ASP A 160 -12.82 16.42 -24.05
C ASP A 160 -12.16 15.20 -24.72
N ALA A 161 -11.91 14.15 -23.95
CA ALA A 161 -11.47 12.84 -24.42
C ALA A 161 -12.26 11.73 -23.72
N GLY A 162 -13.36 11.35 -24.38
CA GLY A 162 -13.94 10.02 -24.50
C GLY A 162 -13.80 9.03 -23.33
N ALA A 163 -14.92 8.74 -22.69
CA ALA A 163 -15.14 7.56 -21.85
C ALA A 163 -14.85 6.26 -22.63
N ALA A 164 -14.02 5.39 -22.07
CA ALA A 164 -13.85 4.01 -22.50
C ALA A 164 -14.44 3.06 -21.45
N ASP A 165 -15.32 2.21 -21.94
CA ASP A 165 -16.17 1.23 -21.27
C ASP A 165 -15.35 0.12 -20.60
N ALA A 166 -15.72 -0.23 -19.37
CA ALA A 166 -15.09 -1.31 -18.60
C ALA A 166 -15.79 -2.64 -18.92
N ALA A 167 -15.31 -3.32 -19.95
CA ALA A 167 -15.75 -4.67 -20.27
C ALA A 167 -15.05 -5.69 -19.34
N ASP A 168 -15.91 -6.38 -18.60
CA ASP A 168 -15.67 -7.55 -17.76
C ASP A 168 -14.87 -8.63 -18.51
N THR A 169 -13.87 -9.23 -17.86
CA THR A 169 -13.22 -10.44 -18.38
C THR A 169 -12.87 -11.35 -17.21
N GLU A 170 -13.83 -12.20 -16.85
CA GLU A 170 -13.60 -13.41 -16.08
C GLU A 170 -12.50 -14.24 -16.75
N ARG A 171 -11.39 -14.48 -16.04
CA ARG A 171 -10.35 -15.41 -16.46
C ARG A 171 -10.41 -16.63 -15.54
N GLN A 172 -10.96 -17.73 -16.08
CA GLN A 172 -10.97 -19.05 -15.47
C GLN A 172 -9.53 -19.55 -15.22
N ILE A 173 -9.27 -20.04 -14.01
CA ILE A 173 -8.03 -20.71 -13.61
C ILE A 173 -8.24 -22.22 -13.88
N PRO A 174 -7.43 -22.89 -14.73
CA PRO A 174 -7.49 -24.34 -14.88
C PRO A 174 -6.82 -25.04 -13.69
N ALA A 175 -7.44 -26.13 -13.24
CA ALA A 175 -6.91 -27.03 -12.21
C ALA A 175 -5.73 -27.84 -12.76
N GLU A 176 -4.66 -27.95 -11.97
CA GLU A 176 -3.51 -28.81 -12.26
C GLU A 176 -3.83 -30.29 -11.94
N GLU A 177 -3.28 -31.20 -12.76
CA GLU A 177 -3.21 -32.66 -12.54
C GLU A 177 -2.13 -33.05 -11.52
#